data_AF-A0A7S4UB52-F1
#
_entry.id   AF-A0A7S4UB52-F1
#
_cell.length_a   1.000
_cell.length_b   1.000
_cell.length_c   1.000
_cell.angle_alpha   90.00
_cell.angle_beta   90.00
_cell.angle_gamma   90.00
#
_symmetry.space_group_name_H-M   'P 1'
#
loop_
_entity.id
_entity.type
_entity.pdbx_description
1 polymer ?
#
loop_
_entity_poly.entity_id
_entity_poly.type
_entity_poly.pdbx_seq_one_letter_code
_entity_poly.pdbx_strand_id
1 'polypeptide(L)'
;IYLSPALAATRVTANDALNLLEYKTVADVVTSVEIHYDPDPADTVIPADQALIESVWDWDFLTEEKRAEMKFIRENASRYILRIVLNKNALYSMNIEPDAIGAKIVEHEARWWYEASEMNAEECVLRLRLSDESDLHKAAKEAQESGVSFDIQDTVKLYRTQYPMLLESVVLAGVPDITKSFITQGTKKNYSFHHGQSQQDDMNNDVEEKTEFFIETEGTNLSTVLGLPFVDNRRTVTNNVTEVLHVLGVEAALSILMKEMRSVYDKYGIEVSYRHFAILAEIMTHRGGITPLTRQGIGNNADANGPLMRATYEQQLEVLMEGAAYGEKEEM
;
A
#
# COMPACT_ATOMS: atom_id res chain seq x y z
N ILE A 1 -4.64 14.06 -2.89
CA ILE A 1 -5.76 13.60 -2.03
C ILE A 1 -6.35 14.81 -1.31
N TYR A 2 -7.60 15.16 -1.60
CA TYR A 2 -8.30 16.24 -0.89
C TYR A 2 -8.97 15.67 0.35
N LEU A 3 -8.96 16.44 1.43
CA LEU A 3 -9.54 16.04 2.72
C LEU A 3 -10.96 16.59 2.87
N SER A 4 -11.74 15.94 3.73
CA SER A 4 -13.02 16.48 4.19
C SER A 4 -12.84 17.88 4.82
N PRO A 5 -13.86 18.76 4.78
CA PRO A 5 -13.74 20.14 5.24
C PRO A 5 -13.26 20.30 6.68
N ALA A 6 -13.56 19.33 7.56
CA ALA A 6 -13.12 19.34 8.95
C ALA A 6 -11.60 19.17 9.09
N LEU A 7 -11.00 18.28 8.29
CA LEU A 7 -9.58 17.96 8.38
C LEU A 7 -8.72 18.87 7.49
N ALA A 8 -9.29 19.40 6.40
CA ALA A 8 -8.63 20.32 5.49
C ALA A 8 -8.38 21.73 6.08
N ALA A 9 -8.97 22.06 7.23
CA ALA A 9 -8.95 23.42 7.78
C ALA A 9 -7.60 23.82 8.42
N THR A 10 -6.91 22.89 9.07
CA THR A 10 -5.65 23.18 9.77
C THR A 10 -4.58 22.16 9.44
N ARG A 11 -3.31 22.57 9.54
CA ARG A 11 -2.17 21.66 9.33
C ARG A 11 -2.14 20.51 10.33
N VAL A 12 -2.56 20.75 11.58
CA VAL A 12 -2.58 19.73 12.65
C VAL A 12 -3.58 18.62 12.28
N THR A 13 -4.81 18.99 11.94
CA THR A 13 -5.84 18.02 11.56
C THR A 13 -5.52 17.28 10.26
N ALA A 14 -4.81 17.93 9.33
CA ALA A 14 -4.32 17.26 8.12
C ALA A 14 -3.20 16.26 8.42
N ASN A 15 -2.39 16.50 9.46
CA ASN A 15 -1.34 15.57 9.89
C ASN A 15 -1.91 14.28 10.48
N ASP A 16 -3.05 14.36 11.16
CA ASP A 16 -3.74 13.17 11.66
C ASP A 16 -4.20 12.26 10.51
N ALA A 17 -4.72 12.86 9.43
CA ALA A 17 -5.08 12.12 8.22
C ALA A 17 -3.86 11.56 7.46
N LEU A 18 -2.73 12.27 7.49
CA LEU A 18 -1.48 11.87 6.87
C LEU A 18 -0.95 10.55 7.46
N ASN A 19 -0.92 10.46 8.79
CA ASN A 19 -0.44 9.26 9.49
C ASN A 19 -1.27 8.00 9.17
N LEU A 20 -2.54 8.16 8.77
CA LEU A 20 -3.43 7.07 8.41
C LEU A 20 -3.25 6.58 6.96
N LEU A 21 -2.55 7.34 6.11
CA LEU A 21 -2.37 7.03 4.69
C LEU A 21 -1.07 6.28 4.40
N GLU A 22 0.01 6.61 5.11
CA GLU A 22 1.33 6.00 4.88
C GLU A 22 1.32 4.50 5.16
N TYR A 23 1.61 3.71 4.13
CA TYR A 23 1.75 2.27 4.25
C TYR A 23 2.93 1.92 5.13
N LYS A 24 2.66 1.22 6.22
CA LYS A 24 3.67 0.77 7.18
C LYS A 24 3.43 -0.68 7.52
N THR A 25 4.49 -1.45 7.39
CA THR A 25 4.58 -2.87 7.73
C THR A 25 5.32 -3.04 9.04
N VAL A 26 5.38 -4.27 9.55
CA VAL A 26 6.22 -4.55 10.73
C VAL A 26 7.69 -4.27 10.40
N ALA A 27 8.15 -4.56 9.18
CA ALA A 27 9.53 -4.30 8.77
C ALA A 27 9.95 -2.84 8.98
N ASP A 28 9.05 -1.87 8.79
CA ASP A 28 9.33 -0.44 8.92
C ASP A 28 9.57 0.02 10.37
N VAL A 29 9.12 -0.76 11.36
CA VAL A 29 9.26 -0.45 12.79
C VAL A 29 10.33 -1.31 13.47
N VAL A 30 11.06 -2.15 12.73
CA VAL A 30 12.09 -3.04 13.26
C VAL A 30 13.46 -2.37 13.21
N THR A 31 14.19 -2.43 14.32
CA THR A 31 15.59 -1.95 14.44
C THR A 31 16.58 -3.08 14.17
N SER A 32 16.36 -4.24 14.79
CA SER A 32 17.17 -5.44 14.57
C SER A 32 16.36 -6.71 14.81
N VAL A 33 16.84 -7.81 14.22
CA VAL A 33 16.26 -9.14 14.38
C VAL A 33 17.37 -10.11 14.76
N GLU A 34 17.15 -10.86 15.82
CA GLU A 34 18.09 -11.82 16.37
C GLU A 34 17.41 -13.19 16.51
N ILE A 35 18.18 -14.26 16.28
CA ILE A 35 17.71 -15.62 16.48
C ILE A 35 18.50 -16.19 17.65
N HIS A 36 17.79 -16.55 18.72
CA HIS A 36 18.39 -17.10 19.93
C HIS A 36 17.87 -18.52 20.17
N TYR A 37 18.73 -19.36 20.74
CA TYR A 37 18.31 -20.62 21.33
C TYR A 37 17.88 -20.36 22.76
N ASP A 38 16.58 -20.46 23.03
CA ASP A 38 15.99 -20.21 24.34
C ASP A 38 15.05 -21.37 24.71
N PRO A 39 15.55 -22.40 25.42
CA PRO A 39 14.94 -23.73 25.46
C PRO A 39 13.65 -23.83 26.28
N ASP A 40 13.47 -23.00 27.31
CA ASP A 40 12.26 -23.00 28.15
C ASP A 40 11.54 -21.67 27.92
N PRO A 41 10.28 -21.65 27.45
CA PRO A 41 9.52 -20.41 27.34
C PRO A 41 9.29 -19.66 28.65
N ALA A 42 9.27 -20.36 29.80
CA ALA A 42 9.04 -19.75 31.11
C ALA A 42 10.32 -19.20 31.77
N ASP A 43 11.47 -19.32 31.11
CA ASP A 43 12.75 -18.76 31.53
C ASP A 43 13.42 -18.11 30.31
N THR A 44 14.52 -17.38 30.50
CA THR A 44 15.27 -16.87 29.36
C THR A 44 16.76 -16.77 29.60
N VAL A 45 17.52 -17.14 28.58
CA VAL A 45 18.97 -16.93 28.54
C VAL A 45 19.36 -15.47 28.30
N ILE A 46 18.42 -14.60 27.95
CA ILE A 46 18.64 -13.19 27.60
C ILE A 46 18.35 -12.32 28.83
N PRO A 47 19.37 -11.73 29.48
CA PRO A 47 19.16 -11.01 30.74
C PRO A 47 18.23 -9.80 30.61
N ALA A 48 18.24 -9.12 29.46
CA ALA A 48 17.39 -7.96 29.19
C ALA A 48 15.89 -8.30 29.15
N ASP A 49 15.54 -9.54 28.83
CA ASP A 49 14.16 -9.97 28.63
C ASP A 49 13.58 -10.69 29.88
N GLN A 50 14.36 -10.86 30.96
CA GLN A 50 13.93 -11.56 32.16
C GLN A 50 12.66 -10.94 32.77
N ALA A 51 12.63 -9.61 32.91
CA ALA A 51 11.47 -8.90 33.45
C ALA A 51 10.20 -9.07 32.59
N LEU A 52 10.36 -9.21 31.26
CA LEU A 52 9.26 -9.52 30.35
C LEU A 52 8.73 -10.94 30.57
N ILE A 53 9.62 -11.92 30.64
CA ILE A 53 9.21 -13.31 30.83
C ILE A 53 8.56 -13.52 32.19
N GLU A 54 9.10 -12.92 33.24
CA GLU A 54 8.51 -12.96 34.58
C GLU A 54 7.09 -12.38 34.60
N SER A 55 6.82 -11.28 33.87
CA SER A 55 5.48 -10.69 33.83
C SER A 55 4.49 -11.49 32.97
N VAL A 56 4.93 -12.00 31.82
CA VAL A 56 4.08 -12.79 30.90
C VAL A 56 3.72 -14.13 31.52
N TRP A 57 4.67 -14.79 32.18
CA TRP A 57 4.51 -16.12 32.77
C TRP A 57 4.09 -16.10 34.24
N ASP A 58 3.65 -14.94 34.75
CA ASP A 58 3.12 -14.85 36.11
C ASP A 58 1.79 -15.62 36.21
N TRP A 59 1.89 -16.84 36.74
CA TRP A 59 0.79 -17.78 36.89
C TRP A 59 -0.40 -17.18 37.65
N ASP A 60 -0.17 -16.28 38.60
CA ASP A 60 -1.20 -15.75 39.49
C ASP A 60 -2.17 -14.81 38.77
N PHE A 61 -1.76 -14.18 37.65
CA PHE A 61 -2.58 -13.26 36.87
C PHE A 61 -3.25 -13.89 35.63
N LEU A 62 -3.04 -15.18 35.38
CA LEU A 62 -3.56 -15.87 34.19
C LEU A 62 -4.90 -16.57 34.44
N THR A 63 -5.79 -16.49 33.45
CA THR A 63 -7.04 -17.28 33.40
C THR A 63 -6.74 -18.77 33.20
N GLU A 64 -7.69 -19.65 33.56
CA GLU A 64 -7.52 -21.10 33.37
C GLU A 64 -7.27 -21.48 31.91
N GLU A 65 -7.90 -20.80 30.96
CA GLU A 65 -7.71 -20.99 29.51
C GLU A 65 -6.28 -20.63 29.08
N LYS A 66 -5.78 -19.45 29.49
CA LYS A 66 -4.40 -19.01 29.20
C LYS A 66 -3.36 -19.93 29.84
N ARG A 67 -3.63 -20.45 31.04
CA ARG A 67 -2.75 -21.43 31.69
C ARG A 67 -2.62 -22.72 30.89
N ALA A 68 -3.72 -23.21 30.31
CA ALA A 68 -3.71 -24.40 29.46
C ALA A 68 -2.92 -24.15 28.17
N GLU A 69 -3.11 -22.99 27.55
CA GLU A 69 -2.35 -22.55 26.37
C GLU A 69 -0.85 -22.44 26.68
N MET A 70 -0.47 -21.76 27.75
CA MET A 70 0.93 -21.61 28.16
C MET A 70 1.60 -22.95 28.46
N LYS A 71 0.87 -23.89 29.07
CA LYS A 71 1.37 -25.24 29.28
C LYS A 71 1.62 -25.96 27.96
N PHE A 72 0.70 -25.85 27.00
CA PHE A 72 0.87 -26.41 25.66
C PHE A 72 2.10 -25.81 24.95
N ILE A 73 2.25 -24.49 25.00
CA ILE A 73 3.39 -23.78 24.40
C ILE A 73 4.71 -24.21 25.05
N ARG A 74 4.76 -24.29 26.39
CA ARG A 74 5.96 -24.72 27.11
C ARG A 74 6.41 -26.13 26.72
N GLU A 75 5.46 -27.02 26.40
CA GLU A 75 5.74 -28.42 26.05
C GLU A 75 6.07 -28.62 24.56
N ASN A 76 5.49 -27.81 23.65
CA ASN A 76 5.50 -28.08 22.21
C ASN A 76 6.14 -26.98 21.33
N ALA A 77 6.28 -25.76 21.84
CA ALA A 77 6.81 -24.66 21.05
C ALA A 77 8.30 -24.81 20.78
N SER A 78 8.77 -24.15 19.72
CA SER A 78 10.16 -24.24 19.35
C SER A 78 11.09 -23.66 20.41
N ARG A 79 12.23 -24.34 20.58
CA ARG A 79 13.34 -23.89 21.42
C ARG A 79 14.12 -22.70 20.83
N TYR A 80 13.82 -22.32 19.58
CA TYR A 80 14.37 -21.12 18.97
C TYR A 80 13.37 -19.97 19.03
N ILE A 81 13.87 -18.80 19.37
CA ILE A 81 13.10 -17.55 19.35
C ILE A 81 13.63 -16.64 18.25
N LEU A 82 12.69 -15.91 17.65
CA LEU A 82 12.99 -14.71 16.88
C LEU A 82 12.78 -13.50 17.79
N ARG A 83 13.87 -12.88 18.24
CA ARG A 83 13.82 -11.65 19.03
C ARG A 83 13.90 -10.45 18.10
N ILE A 84 12.85 -9.66 18.07
CA ILE A 84 12.71 -8.48 17.22
C ILE A 84 12.79 -7.24 18.13
N VAL A 85 13.79 -6.40 17.91
CA VAL A 85 13.93 -5.12 18.61
C VAL A 85 13.19 -4.05 17.81
N LEU A 86 12.20 -3.43 18.42
CA LEU A 86 11.33 -2.44 17.79
C LEU A 86 11.83 -1.01 18.03
N ASN A 87 11.61 -0.15 17.04
CA ASN A 87 11.93 1.27 17.12
C ASN A 87 10.84 2.02 17.90
N LYS A 88 11.14 2.35 19.16
CA LYS A 88 10.24 3.11 20.04
C LYS A 88 9.72 4.41 19.44
N ASN A 89 10.58 5.17 18.75
CA ASN A 89 10.18 6.45 18.17
C ASN A 89 9.12 6.25 17.07
N ALA A 90 9.27 5.19 16.28
CA ALA A 90 8.29 4.82 15.25
C ALA A 90 6.96 4.40 15.89
N LEU A 91 7.01 3.56 16.93
CA LEU A 91 5.81 3.13 17.67
C LEU A 91 5.04 4.29 18.30
N TYR A 92 5.73 5.23 18.97
CA TYR A 92 5.11 6.42 19.54
C TYR A 92 4.46 7.30 18.47
N SER A 93 5.09 7.45 17.30
CA SER A 93 4.53 8.25 16.20
C SER A 93 3.24 7.66 15.64
N MET A 94 3.09 6.34 15.69
CA MET A 94 1.91 5.61 15.21
C MET A 94 0.88 5.35 16.30
N ASN A 95 1.24 5.57 17.57
CA ASN A 95 0.43 5.20 18.74
C ASN A 95 0.02 3.71 18.72
N ILE A 96 1.00 2.83 18.45
CA ILE A 96 0.81 1.37 18.38
C ILE A 96 1.66 0.71 19.48
N GLU A 97 1.02 -0.08 20.33
CA GLU A 97 1.68 -0.88 21.36
C GLU A 97 2.35 -2.15 20.78
N PRO A 98 3.47 -2.62 21.34
CA PRO A 98 4.15 -3.84 20.87
C PRO A 98 3.25 -5.08 20.90
N ASP A 99 2.38 -5.18 21.90
CA ASP A 99 1.39 -6.25 22.04
C ASP A 99 0.43 -6.30 20.85
N ALA A 100 -0.04 -5.14 20.36
CA ALA A 100 -0.91 -5.05 19.21
C ALA A 100 -0.21 -5.53 17.91
N ILE A 101 1.11 -5.35 17.80
CA ILE A 101 1.90 -5.87 16.68
C ILE A 101 1.97 -7.40 16.75
N GLY A 102 2.29 -7.95 17.92
CA GLY A 102 2.32 -9.39 18.14
C GLY A 102 0.97 -10.05 17.83
N ALA A 103 -0.13 -9.45 18.30
CA ALA A 103 -1.48 -9.91 18.00
C ALA A 103 -1.77 -9.95 16.50
N LYS A 104 -1.41 -8.89 15.76
CA LYS A 104 -1.56 -8.84 14.29
C LYS A 104 -0.75 -9.91 13.57
N ILE A 105 0.46 -10.22 14.05
CA ILE A 105 1.29 -11.27 13.47
C ILE A 105 0.62 -12.64 13.62
N VAL A 106 0.07 -12.94 14.80
CA VAL A 106 -0.63 -14.22 15.04
C VAL A 106 -1.95 -14.30 14.28
N GLU A 107 -2.67 -13.18 14.15
CA GLU A 107 -3.88 -13.11 13.31
C GLU A 107 -3.56 -13.40 11.83
N HIS A 108 -2.43 -12.88 11.33
CA HIS A 108 -1.98 -13.13 9.96
C HIS A 108 -1.44 -14.55 9.76
N GLU A 109 -0.67 -15.08 10.72
CA GLU A 109 -0.11 -16.43 10.71
C GLU A 109 -0.21 -17.10 12.09
N ALA A 110 -1.24 -17.92 12.30
CA ALA A 110 -1.55 -18.57 13.59
C ALA A 110 -0.50 -19.59 14.10
N ARG A 111 0.53 -19.90 13.29
CA ARG A 111 1.65 -20.77 13.70
C ARG A 111 2.63 -20.07 14.64
N TRP A 112 2.59 -18.74 14.70
CA TRP A 112 3.43 -17.98 15.61
C TRP A 112 2.74 -17.82 16.96
N TRP A 113 3.56 -17.86 18.01
CA TRP A 113 3.20 -17.43 19.34
C TRP A 113 4.17 -16.33 19.74
N TYR A 114 3.70 -15.33 20.50
CA TYR A 114 4.48 -14.13 20.80
C TYR A 114 4.50 -13.76 22.27
N GLU A 115 5.55 -13.04 22.65
CA GLU A 115 5.70 -12.34 23.93
C GLU A 115 6.13 -10.90 23.61
N ALA A 116 5.45 -9.91 24.17
CA ALA A 116 5.68 -8.50 23.86
C ALA A 116 6.05 -7.70 25.12
N SER A 117 7.11 -6.90 25.03
CA SER A 117 7.47 -5.94 26.07
C SER A 117 6.45 -4.80 26.20
N GLU A 118 6.37 -4.22 27.39
CA GLU A 118 5.72 -2.92 27.57
C GLU A 118 6.46 -1.80 26.84
N MET A 119 5.74 -0.73 26.46
CA MET A 119 6.33 0.45 25.80
C MET A 119 7.39 1.16 26.66
N ASN A 120 7.29 1.07 27.99
CA ASN A 120 8.18 1.71 28.96
C ASN A 120 9.48 0.92 29.24
N ALA A 121 9.57 -0.34 28.78
CA ALA A 121 10.72 -1.21 29.02
C ALA A 121 12.00 -0.59 28.44
N GLU A 122 13.19 -0.93 28.93
CA GLU A 122 14.45 -0.35 28.43
C GLU A 122 14.66 -0.62 26.94
N GLU A 123 14.39 -1.85 26.51
CA GLU A 123 14.31 -2.26 25.11
C GLU A 123 12.87 -2.65 24.78
N CYS A 124 12.38 -2.15 23.65
CA CYS A 124 11.07 -2.54 23.15
C CYS A 124 11.24 -3.75 22.25
N VAL A 125 10.75 -4.91 22.69
CA VAL A 125 11.03 -6.19 22.06
C VAL A 125 9.78 -7.02 21.87
N LEU A 126 9.78 -7.77 20.78
CA LEU A 126 8.80 -8.79 20.45
C LEU A 126 9.54 -10.11 20.24
N ARG A 127 9.17 -11.14 21.00
CA ARG A 127 9.74 -12.49 20.88
C ARG A 127 8.71 -13.37 20.18
N LEU A 128 9.10 -14.03 19.09
CA LEU A 128 8.25 -14.96 18.35
C LEU A 128 8.80 -16.39 18.44
N ARG A 129 7.91 -17.35 18.67
CA ARG A 129 8.17 -18.79 18.63
C ARG A 129 7.20 -19.47 17.67
N LEU A 130 7.63 -20.54 17.02
CA LEU A 130 6.68 -21.45 16.36
C LEU A 130 5.94 -22.25 17.44
N SER A 131 4.61 -22.27 17.37
CA SER A 131 3.73 -22.85 18.40
C SER A 131 3.77 -24.38 18.44
N ASP A 132 4.11 -25.00 17.31
CA ASP A 132 4.25 -26.45 17.17
C ASP A 132 5.45 -26.75 16.26
N GLU A 133 6.36 -27.62 16.71
CA GLU A 133 7.47 -28.12 15.90
C GLU A 133 7.00 -29.13 14.82
N SER A 134 5.70 -29.34 14.60
CA SER A 134 5.21 -30.25 13.55
C SER A 134 5.73 -29.93 12.15
N ASP A 135 5.93 -28.66 11.79
CA ASP A 135 6.54 -28.29 10.51
C ASP A 135 8.06 -28.54 10.49
N LEU A 136 8.73 -28.42 11.64
CA LEU A 136 10.12 -28.88 11.83
C LEU A 136 10.22 -30.40 11.70
N HIS A 137 9.26 -31.15 12.25
CA HIS A 137 9.18 -32.61 12.14
C HIS A 137 8.84 -33.08 10.72
N LYS A 138 7.97 -32.37 9.98
CA LYS A 138 7.71 -32.63 8.55
C LYS A 138 8.95 -32.34 7.71
N ALA A 139 9.58 -31.18 7.89
CA ALA A 139 10.81 -30.81 7.19
C ALA A 139 11.95 -31.79 7.50
N ALA A 140 12.08 -32.24 8.76
CA ALA A 140 13.03 -33.27 9.15
C ALA A 140 12.75 -34.63 8.49
N LYS A 141 11.47 -35.00 8.34
CA LYS A 141 11.05 -36.25 7.70
C LYS A 141 11.28 -36.23 6.19
N GLU A 142 10.99 -35.12 5.52
CA GLU A 142 11.27 -34.93 4.08
C GLU A 142 12.79 -34.88 3.79
N ALA A 143 13.56 -34.24 4.68
CA ALA A 143 15.03 -34.25 4.63
C ALA A 143 15.58 -35.68 4.83
N GLN A 144 15.01 -36.45 5.76
CA GLN A 144 15.41 -37.83 6.02
C GLN A 144 15.05 -38.77 4.85
N GLU A 145 13.92 -38.55 4.18
CA GLU A 145 13.51 -39.29 2.97
C GLU A 145 14.37 -38.94 1.74
N SER A 146 14.95 -37.74 1.69
CA SER A 146 15.91 -37.31 0.67
C SER A 146 17.38 -37.57 1.02
N GLY A 147 17.66 -38.19 2.18
CA GLY A 147 19.00 -38.57 2.63
C GLY A 147 19.86 -37.42 3.17
N VAL A 148 19.24 -36.29 3.50
CA VAL A 148 19.88 -35.09 4.07
C VAL A 148 19.72 -35.12 5.59
N SER A 149 20.80 -34.90 6.34
CA SER A 149 20.74 -34.80 7.81
C SER A 149 20.05 -33.50 8.23
N PHE A 150 19.01 -33.59 9.06
CA PHE A 150 18.35 -32.42 9.66
C PHE A 150 19.15 -31.95 10.86
N ASP A 151 19.81 -30.79 10.75
CA ASP A 151 20.68 -30.22 11.79
C ASP A 151 20.06 -28.95 12.40
N ILE A 152 20.61 -28.49 13.53
CA ILE A 152 20.36 -27.19 14.16
C ILE A 152 20.41 -26.04 13.14
N GLN A 153 21.29 -26.17 12.14
CA GLN A 153 21.40 -25.19 11.06
C GLN A 153 20.13 -25.07 10.23
N ASP A 154 19.32 -26.12 10.12
CA ASP A 154 18.11 -26.13 9.30
C ASP A 154 16.95 -25.40 9.97
N THR A 155 16.84 -25.47 11.31
CA THR A 155 15.91 -24.61 12.08
C THR A 155 16.27 -23.14 11.93
N VAL A 156 17.55 -22.78 12.07
CA VAL A 156 17.98 -21.38 11.89
C VAL A 156 17.75 -20.91 10.44
N LYS A 157 17.98 -21.77 9.44
CA LYS A 157 17.66 -21.48 8.03
C LYS A 157 16.17 -21.26 7.83
N LEU A 158 15.31 -22.06 8.48
CA LEU A 158 13.85 -21.91 8.40
C LEU A 158 13.43 -20.53 8.89
N TYR A 159 13.83 -20.16 10.11
CA TYR A 159 13.54 -18.83 10.67
C TYR A 159 14.07 -17.73 9.75
N ARG A 160 15.34 -17.84 9.28
CA ARG A 160 15.95 -16.86 8.35
C ARG A 160 15.21 -16.68 7.04
N THR A 161 14.57 -17.74 6.54
CA THR A 161 13.81 -17.67 5.29
C THR A 161 12.41 -17.11 5.52
N GLN A 162 11.80 -17.41 6.67
CA GLN A 162 10.40 -17.04 6.95
C GLN A 162 10.24 -15.62 7.47
N TYR A 163 11.12 -15.15 8.37
CA TYR A 163 10.90 -13.86 9.03
C TYR A 163 10.85 -12.66 8.06
N PRO A 164 11.67 -12.57 6.99
CA PRO A 164 11.62 -11.40 6.11
C PRO A 164 10.25 -11.24 5.45
N MET A 165 9.68 -12.36 4.95
CA MET A 165 8.36 -12.35 4.34
C MET A 165 7.27 -12.01 5.36
N LEU A 166 7.37 -12.52 6.59
CA LEU A 166 6.44 -12.22 7.66
C LEU A 166 6.42 -10.72 8.03
N LEU A 167 7.61 -10.11 8.15
CA LEU A 167 7.71 -8.70 8.53
C LEU A 167 7.19 -7.76 7.45
N GLU A 168 7.36 -8.13 6.17
CA GLU A 168 6.87 -7.35 5.02
C GLU A 168 5.36 -7.56 4.78
N SER A 169 4.82 -8.75 5.06
CA SER A 169 3.41 -9.06 4.78
C SER A 169 2.44 -8.48 5.81
N VAL A 170 2.88 -8.33 7.06
CA VAL A 170 2.01 -7.86 8.15
C VAL A 170 1.90 -6.34 8.14
N VAL A 171 0.71 -5.84 7.83
CA VAL A 171 0.41 -4.40 7.72
C VAL A 171 0.00 -3.80 9.06
N LEU A 172 0.72 -2.76 9.48
CA LEU A 172 0.44 -2.02 10.70
C LEU A 172 -0.56 -0.88 10.47
N ALA A 173 -0.35 -0.08 9.43
CA ALA A 173 -1.20 1.05 9.10
C ALA A 173 -1.05 1.44 7.62
N GLY A 174 -1.98 2.28 7.14
CA GLY A 174 -1.88 2.90 5.83
C GLY A 174 -2.61 2.18 4.71
N VAL A 175 -2.47 2.75 3.51
CA VAL A 175 -3.05 2.24 2.28
C VAL A 175 -1.93 1.59 1.45
N PRO A 176 -2.11 0.35 0.95
CA PRO A 176 -1.12 -0.30 0.09
C PRO A 176 -0.70 0.58 -1.08
N ASP A 177 0.57 0.48 -1.48
CA ASP A 177 1.20 1.25 -2.56
C ASP A 177 1.35 2.76 -2.32
N ILE A 178 1.03 3.27 -1.12
CA ILE A 178 1.31 4.65 -0.71
C ILE A 178 2.51 4.68 0.25
N THR A 179 3.68 5.00 -0.29
CA THR A 179 4.95 4.91 0.45
C THR A 179 5.25 6.13 1.31
N LYS A 180 4.96 7.33 0.80
CA LYS A 180 5.17 8.60 1.49
C LYS A 180 4.06 9.56 1.20
N SER A 181 3.86 10.50 2.11
CA SER A 181 2.85 11.53 1.95
C SER A 181 3.31 12.87 2.52
N PHE A 182 2.86 13.95 1.89
CA PHE A 182 3.25 15.32 2.24
C PHE A 182 2.02 16.22 2.28
N ILE A 183 1.98 17.12 3.26
CA ILE A 183 0.91 18.12 3.36
C ILE A 183 1.27 19.33 2.50
N THR A 184 0.38 19.65 1.56
CA THR A 184 0.48 20.82 0.68
C THR A 184 -0.67 21.77 0.98
N GLN A 185 -0.37 23.08 0.96
CA GLN A 185 -1.36 24.14 1.16
C GLN A 185 -1.90 24.60 -0.19
N GLY A 186 -3.22 24.69 -0.30
CA GLY A 186 -3.92 25.22 -1.46
C GLY A 186 -4.95 26.28 -1.10
N THR A 187 -5.55 26.86 -2.12
CA THR A 187 -6.62 27.85 -1.97
C THR A 187 -7.89 27.30 -2.61
N LYS A 188 -8.95 27.17 -1.80
CA LYS A 188 -10.29 26.86 -2.26
C LYS A 188 -11.05 28.15 -2.50
N LYS A 189 -11.52 28.35 -3.73
CA LYS A 189 -12.45 29.44 -4.05
C LYS A 189 -13.88 28.95 -3.83
N ASN A 190 -14.59 29.56 -2.90
CA ASN A 190 -16.02 29.32 -2.73
C ASN A 190 -16.78 30.43 -3.43
N TYR A 191 -17.66 30.04 -4.34
CA TYR A 191 -18.59 30.94 -5.00
C TYR A 191 -19.90 30.90 -4.25
N SER A 192 -20.25 31.97 -3.54
CA SER A 192 -21.59 32.14 -2.98
C SER A 192 -22.48 32.82 -4.01
N PHE A 193 -23.43 32.06 -4.55
CA PHE A 193 -24.49 32.63 -5.38
C PHE A 193 -25.63 33.08 -4.47
N HIS A 194 -25.75 34.38 -4.25
CA HIS A 194 -26.92 34.94 -3.58
C HIS A 194 -28.09 34.92 -4.57
N HIS A 195 -28.97 33.91 -4.47
CA HIS A 195 -30.20 33.90 -5.26
C HIS A 195 -31.21 34.88 -4.64
N GLY A 196 -31.06 36.17 -4.95
CA GLY A 196 -32.00 37.21 -4.54
C GLY A 196 -33.31 37.12 -5.31
N GLN A 197 -34.45 37.23 -4.62
CA GLN A 197 -35.79 37.24 -5.23
C GLN A 197 -36.11 38.55 -6.00
N SER A 198 -35.13 39.24 -6.57
CA SER A 198 -35.35 40.52 -7.26
C SER A 198 -34.29 40.73 -8.33
N GLN A 199 -34.73 40.97 -9.57
CA GLN A 199 -33.94 41.05 -10.81
C GLN A 199 -32.94 42.24 -10.88
N GLN A 200 -32.56 42.85 -9.75
CA GLN A 200 -31.74 44.06 -9.73
C GLN A 200 -30.49 44.00 -8.84
N ASP A 201 -30.26 42.88 -8.12
CA ASP A 201 -29.11 42.72 -7.20
C ASP A 201 -28.07 41.65 -7.65
N ASP A 202 -28.18 41.09 -8.86
CA ASP A 202 -27.41 39.91 -9.34
C ASP A 202 -25.91 40.17 -9.68
N MET A 203 -25.24 41.16 -9.08
CA MET A 203 -23.85 41.53 -9.47
C MET A 203 -22.79 41.45 -8.35
N ASN A 204 -23.11 40.92 -7.17
CA ASN A 204 -22.08 40.64 -6.14
C ASN A 204 -21.93 39.14 -5.92
N ASN A 205 -21.18 38.49 -6.81
CA ASN A 205 -20.58 37.19 -6.51
C ASN A 205 -19.33 37.42 -5.66
N ASP A 206 -19.49 37.40 -4.34
CA ASP A 206 -18.35 37.41 -3.43
C ASP A 206 -17.59 36.07 -3.58
N VAL A 207 -16.31 36.17 -3.93
CA VAL A 207 -15.39 35.03 -3.99
C VAL A 207 -14.65 34.95 -2.67
N GLU A 208 -15.08 34.03 -1.81
CA GLU A 208 -14.32 33.73 -0.59
C GLU A 208 -13.19 32.75 -0.92
N GLU A 209 -11.95 33.23 -0.82
CA GLU A 209 -10.76 32.37 -0.88
C GLU A 209 -10.46 31.83 0.52
N LYS A 210 -10.63 30.53 0.71
CA LYS A 210 -10.26 29.84 1.96
C LYS A 210 -9.01 29.00 1.71
N THR A 211 -8.06 29.13 2.63
CA THR A 211 -6.90 28.23 2.64
C THR A 211 -7.37 26.83 3.04
N GLU A 212 -6.99 25.82 2.28
CA GLU A 212 -7.24 24.41 2.61
C GLU A 212 -5.95 23.60 2.49
N PHE A 213 -5.82 22.56 3.30
CA PHE A 213 -4.73 21.59 3.25
C PHE A 213 -5.17 20.33 2.52
N PHE A 214 -4.30 19.82 1.65
CA PHE A 214 -4.46 18.55 0.95
C PHE A 214 -3.17 17.74 1.02
N ILE A 215 -3.26 16.44 0.72
CA ILE A 215 -2.13 15.51 0.84
C ILE A 215 -1.68 15.08 -0.55
N GLU A 216 -0.38 15.16 -0.80
CA GLU A 216 0.27 14.59 -1.99
C GLU A 216 0.99 13.31 -1.59
N THR A 217 0.93 12.28 -2.43
CA THR A 217 1.45 10.95 -2.11
C THR A 217 2.48 10.49 -3.13
N GLU A 218 3.46 9.72 -2.66
CA GLU A 218 4.36 8.93 -3.49
C GLU A 218 3.80 7.50 -3.60
N GLY A 219 3.37 7.14 -4.80
CA GLY A 219 2.60 5.93 -5.07
C GLY A 219 1.10 6.20 -5.12
N THR A 220 0.33 5.20 -5.57
CA THR A 220 -1.08 5.38 -5.94
C THR A 220 -1.90 4.13 -5.67
N ASN A 221 -3.04 4.33 -5.00
CA ASN A 221 -4.09 3.34 -4.79
C ASN A 221 -5.43 4.06 -4.62
N LEU A 222 -5.92 4.60 -5.73
CA LEU A 222 -7.10 5.45 -5.82
C LEU A 222 -8.35 4.72 -5.31
N SER A 223 -8.48 3.42 -5.60
CA SER A 223 -9.66 2.63 -5.20
C SER A 223 -9.83 2.62 -3.68
N THR A 224 -8.77 2.28 -2.93
CA THR A 224 -8.81 2.28 -1.47
C THR A 224 -8.93 3.70 -0.90
N VAL A 225 -8.18 4.66 -1.46
CA VAL A 225 -8.20 6.06 -0.99
C VAL A 225 -9.59 6.69 -1.08
N LEU A 226 -10.34 6.46 -2.17
CA LEU A 226 -11.69 7.01 -2.34
C LEU A 226 -12.71 6.42 -1.35
N GLY A 227 -12.43 5.23 -0.79
CA GLY A 227 -13.26 4.59 0.23
C GLY A 227 -13.03 5.10 1.66
N LEU A 228 -11.98 5.91 1.88
CA LEU A 228 -11.66 6.41 3.22
C LEU A 228 -12.64 7.53 3.63
N PRO A 229 -13.19 7.48 4.87
CA PRO A 229 -14.25 8.40 5.30
C PRO A 229 -13.78 9.86 5.44
N PHE A 230 -12.48 10.06 5.61
CA PHE A 230 -11.88 11.39 5.77
C PHE A 230 -11.47 12.05 4.45
N VAL A 231 -11.54 11.33 3.33
CA VAL A 231 -11.14 11.79 2.00
C VAL A 231 -12.34 12.40 1.27
N ASP A 232 -12.10 13.53 0.59
CA ASP A 232 -13.05 14.10 -0.35
C ASP A 232 -12.92 13.37 -1.70
N ASN A 233 -13.82 12.40 -1.89
CA ASN A 233 -13.85 11.54 -3.07
C ASN A 233 -14.24 12.26 -4.38
N ARG A 234 -14.77 13.49 -4.32
CA ARG A 234 -15.16 14.25 -5.52
C ARG A 234 -14.03 15.06 -6.13
N ARG A 235 -13.04 15.43 -5.31
CA ARG A 235 -11.91 16.28 -5.73
C ARG A 235 -10.60 15.54 -5.82
N THR A 236 -10.48 14.38 -5.17
CA THR A 236 -9.26 13.56 -5.21
C THR A 236 -8.97 13.05 -6.62
N VAL A 237 -7.75 13.29 -7.09
CA VAL A 237 -7.26 12.91 -8.41
C VAL A 237 -5.90 12.21 -8.27
N THR A 238 -5.55 11.40 -9.26
CA THR A 238 -4.22 10.80 -9.44
C THR A 238 -3.69 11.16 -10.82
N ASN A 239 -2.36 11.15 -10.97
CA ASN A 239 -1.69 11.30 -12.26
C ASN A 239 -1.59 9.96 -13.03
N ASN A 240 -1.95 8.83 -12.40
CA ASN A 240 -1.99 7.53 -13.06
C ASN A 240 -3.31 7.37 -13.86
N VAL A 241 -3.25 7.70 -15.16
CA VAL A 241 -4.42 7.64 -16.06
C VAL A 241 -4.97 6.20 -16.19
N THR A 242 -4.10 5.20 -16.17
CA THR A 242 -4.50 3.79 -16.26
C THR A 242 -5.31 3.36 -15.05
N GLU A 243 -4.92 3.81 -13.85
CA GLU A 243 -5.69 3.54 -12.64
C GLU A 243 -7.06 4.24 -12.66
N VAL A 244 -7.12 5.49 -13.13
CA VAL A 244 -8.39 6.22 -13.31
C VAL A 244 -9.33 5.46 -14.25
N LEU A 245 -8.81 4.91 -15.36
CA LEU A 245 -9.60 4.09 -16.28
C LEU A 245 -10.25 2.89 -15.57
N HIS A 246 -9.50 2.18 -14.71
CA HIS A 246 -10.01 1.00 -14.01
C HIS A 246 -11.00 1.34 -12.89
N VAL A 247 -10.78 2.44 -12.17
CA VAL A 247 -11.59 2.82 -10.99
C VAL A 247 -12.81 3.67 -11.36
N LEU A 248 -12.63 4.65 -12.26
CA LEU A 248 -13.64 5.66 -12.59
C LEU A 248 -14.18 5.55 -14.02
N GLY A 249 -13.49 4.82 -14.91
CA GLY A 249 -13.91 4.60 -16.29
C GLY A 249 -13.27 5.55 -17.31
N VAL A 250 -13.64 5.34 -18.59
CA VAL A 250 -12.96 5.96 -19.74
C VAL A 250 -13.14 7.48 -19.83
N GLU A 251 -14.31 8.01 -19.47
CA GLU A 251 -14.57 9.46 -19.50
C GLU A 251 -13.76 10.24 -18.45
N ALA A 252 -13.57 9.63 -17.28
CA ALA A 252 -12.70 10.17 -16.25
C ALA A 252 -11.23 10.13 -16.72
N ALA A 253 -10.82 9.03 -17.36
CA ALA A 253 -9.48 8.90 -17.92
C ALA A 253 -9.20 9.94 -19.01
N LEU A 254 -10.15 10.20 -19.92
CA LEU A 254 -10.06 11.27 -20.93
C LEU A 254 -9.83 12.64 -20.27
N SER A 255 -10.66 12.97 -19.27
CA SER A 255 -10.60 14.25 -18.56
C SER A 255 -9.25 14.45 -17.85
N ILE A 256 -8.75 13.40 -17.19
CA ILE A 256 -7.45 13.42 -16.51
C ILE A 256 -6.30 13.49 -17.52
N LEU A 257 -6.35 12.72 -18.61
CA LEU A 257 -5.34 12.74 -19.66
C LEU A 257 -5.19 14.14 -20.26
N MET A 258 -6.31 14.81 -20.58
CA MET A 258 -6.30 16.19 -21.06
C MET A 258 -5.69 17.16 -20.04
N LYS A 259 -6.03 16.99 -18.76
CA LYS A 259 -5.50 17.82 -17.66
C LYS A 259 -3.98 17.65 -17.50
N GLU A 260 -3.49 16.40 -17.53
CA GLU A 260 -2.05 16.10 -17.40
C GLU A 260 -1.25 16.61 -18.60
N MET A 261 -1.74 16.39 -19.83
CA MET A 261 -1.10 16.95 -21.03
C MET A 261 -1.01 18.47 -20.95
N ARG A 262 -2.10 19.15 -20.61
CA ARG A 262 -2.10 20.60 -20.45
C ARG A 262 -1.15 21.06 -19.36
N SER A 263 -1.14 20.40 -18.20
CA SER A 263 -0.25 20.70 -17.07
C SER A 263 1.23 20.67 -17.47
N VAL A 264 1.64 19.73 -18.35
CA VAL A 264 3.02 19.68 -18.86
C VAL A 264 3.34 20.88 -19.76
N TYR A 265 2.45 21.23 -20.69
CA TYR A 265 2.69 22.36 -21.61
C TYR A 265 2.66 23.72 -20.89
N ASP A 266 1.72 23.90 -19.95
CA ASP A 266 1.60 25.11 -19.15
C ASP A 266 2.88 25.38 -18.33
N LYS A 267 3.55 24.32 -17.83
CA LYS A 267 4.85 24.44 -17.13
C LYS A 267 5.98 25.00 -18.01
N TYR A 268 5.92 24.80 -19.32
CA TYR A 268 6.89 25.35 -20.27
C TYR A 268 6.43 26.66 -20.92
N GLY A 269 5.25 27.18 -20.53
CA GLY A 269 4.66 28.39 -21.11
C GLY A 269 4.21 28.24 -22.57
N ILE A 270 3.94 27.00 -23.02
CA ILE A 270 3.50 26.72 -24.38
C ILE A 270 1.97 26.72 -24.40
N GLU A 271 1.39 27.75 -25.02
CA GLU A 271 -0.06 27.82 -25.18
C GLU A 271 -0.53 27.03 -26.41
N VAL A 272 -1.32 25.99 -26.16
CA VAL A 272 -1.95 25.17 -27.22
C VAL A 272 -3.47 25.27 -27.08
N SER A 273 -4.17 25.39 -28.21
CA SER A 273 -5.63 25.42 -28.21
C SER A 273 -6.22 24.14 -27.61
N TYR A 274 -7.23 24.27 -26.75
CA TYR A 274 -8.00 23.17 -26.17
C TYR A 274 -8.40 22.09 -27.19
N ARG A 275 -8.77 22.51 -28.41
CA ARG A 275 -9.22 21.59 -29.47
C ARG A 275 -8.16 20.55 -29.84
N HIS A 276 -6.88 20.88 -29.79
CA HIS A 276 -5.82 19.92 -30.11
C HIS A 276 -5.68 18.86 -29.03
N PHE A 277 -5.74 19.25 -27.75
CA PHE A 277 -5.73 18.29 -26.64
C PHE A 277 -6.98 17.41 -26.62
N ALA A 278 -8.15 17.99 -26.92
CA ALA A 278 -9.41 17.25 -26.98
C ALA A 278 -9.36 16.15 -28.04
N ILE A 279 -9.01 16.49 -29.28
CA ILE A 279 -8.90 15.52 -30.39
C ILE A 279 -7.89 14.42 -30.04
N LEU A 280 -6.74 14.78 -29.48
CA LEU A 280 -5.71 13.82 -29.10
C LEU A 280 -6.20 12.84 -28.04
N ALA A 281 -6.80 13.35 -26.96
CA ALA A 281 -7.32 12.53 -25.88
C ALA A 281 -8.46 11.62 -26.36
N GLU A 282 -9.39 12.14 -27.16
CA GLU A 282 -10.50 11.37 -27.74
C GLU A 282 -9.99 10.24 -28.64
N ILE A 283 -9.01 10.49 -29.51
CA ILE A 283 -8.40 9.44 -30.33
C ILE A 283 -7.79 8.35 -29.45
N MET A 284 -7.14 8.73 -28.34
CA MET A 284 -6.55 7.76 -27.41
C MET A 284 -7.61 6.94 -26.65
N THR A 285 -8.83 7.45 -26.42
CA THR A 285 -9.83 6.79 -25.56
C THR A 285 -11.09 6.28 -26.29
N HIS A 286 -11.27 6.56 -27.59
CA HIS A 286 -12.50 6.27 -28.32
C HIS A 286 -12.95 4.80 -28.30
N ARG A 287 -12.05 3.85 -28.06
CA ARG A 287 -12.34 2.40 -28.02
C ARG A 287 -12.74 1.88 -26.64
N GLY A 288 -12.98 2.77 -25.68
CA GLY A 288 -13.32 2.38 -24.30
C GLY A 288 -12.12 2.03 -23.42
N GLY A 289 -10.89 2.20 -23.93
CA GLY A 289 -9.65 2.04 -23.19
C GLY A 289 -8.59 3.00 -23.71
N ILE A 290 -7.45 3.11 -23.00
CA ILE A 290 -6.36 4.00 -23.39
C ILE A 290 -5.48 3.29 -24.43
N THR A 291 -5.51 3.81 -25.66
CA THR A 291 -4.66 3.33 -26.76
C THR A 291 -3.40 4.20 -26.81
N PRO A 292 -2.21 3.63 -26.58
CA PRO A 292 -0.96 4.39 -26.71
C PRO A 292 -0.71 4.76 -28.17
N LEU A 293 -0.22 5.97 -28.43
CA LEU A 293 0.17 6.40 -29.78
C LEU A 293 1.60 5.95 -30.13
N THR A 294 1.84 4.67 -29.96
CA THR A 294 3.10 4.01 -30.31
C THR A 294 2.87 3.04 -31.46
N ARG A 295 3.95 2.52 -32.03
CA ARG A 295 3.93 1.46 -33.05
C ARG A 295 2.95 0.34 -32.73
N GLN A 296 3.00 -0.17 -31.50
CA GLN A 296 2.14 -1.26 -31.04
C GLN A 296 0.67 -0.83 -30.90
N GLY A 297 0.40 0.37 -30.38
CA GLY A 297 -0.98 0.83 -30.21
C GLY A 297 -1.65 1.20 -31.54
N ILE A 298 -0.91 1.79 -32.49
CA ILE A 298 -1.42 2.10 -33.84
C ILE A 298 -1.53 0.83 -34.69
N GLY A 299 -0.54 -0.07 -34.61
CA GLY A 299 -0.51 -1.33 -35.37
C GLY A 299 -1.61 -2.31 -34.95
N ASN A 300 -1.92 -2.37 -33.65
CA ASN A 300 -2.99 -3.21 -33.11
C ASN A 300 -4.40 -2.61 -33.36
N ASN A 301 -4.51 -1.42 -33.96
CA ASN A 301 -5.79 -0.85 -34.40
C ASN A 301 -6.26 -1.47 -35.73
N ALA A 302 -6.18 -2.79 -35.86
CA ALA A 302 -6.52 -3.54 -37.09
C ALA A 302 -7.96 -3.31 -37.54
N ASP A 303 -8.90 -3.10 -36.61
CA ASP A 303 -10.33 -2.95 -36.93
C ASP A 303 -10.71 -1.61 -37.60
N ALA A 304 -9.82 -0.59 -37.59
CA ALA A 304 -10.13 0.72 -38.19
C ALA A 304 -9.16 1.16 -39.28
N ASN A 305 -7.97 0.58 -39.35
CA ASN A 305 -6.94 0.98 -40.31
C ASN A 305 -6.64 -0.19 -41.23
N GLY A 306 -6.77 0.03 -42.54
CA GLY A 306 -6.41 -0.96 -43.54
C GLY A 306 -4.93 -1.36 -43.48
N PRO A 307 -4.56 -2.55 -43.98
CA PRO A 307 -3.20 -3.06 -43.97
C PRO A 307 -2.20 -2.09 -44.61
N LEU A 308 -2.59 -1.33 -45.64
CA LEU A 308 -1.70 -0.35 -46.27
C LEU A 308 -1.43 0.84 -45.35
N MET A 309 -2.46 1.37 -44.68
CA MET A 309 -2.29 2.46 -43.72
C MET A 309 -1.36 2.06 -42.58
N ARG A 310 -1.58 0.87 -42.00
CA ARG A 310 -0.72 0.33 -40.92
C ARG A 310 0.72 0.15 -41.39
N ALA A 311 0.93 -0.35 -42.60
CA ALA A 311 2.27 -0.55 -43.16
C ALA A 311 3.05 0.77 -43.31
N THR A 312 2.40 1.93 -43.44
CA THR A 312 3.12 3.22 -43.53
C THR A 312 3.90 3.57 -42.26
N TYR A 313 3.54 2.99 -41.10
CA TYR A 313 4.13 3.33 -39.81
C TYR A 313 4.94 2.16 -39.22
N GLU A 314 6.27 2.24 -39.32
CA GLU A 314 7.27 1.46 -38.56
C GLU A 314 7.24 -0.10 -38.61
N GLN A 315 6.25 -0.77 -39.23
CA GLN A 315 6.16 -2.25 -39.35
C GLN A 315 5.70 -2.74 -40.73
N GLN A 316 6.33 -2.27 -41.82
CA GLN A 316 5.90 -2.57 -43.20
C GLN A 316 5.80 -4.07 -43.49
N LEU A 317 6.88 -4.82 -43.21
CA LEU A 317 7.00 -6.21 -43.64
C LEU A 317 6.04 -7.13 -42.88
N GLU A 318 5.98 -6.96 -41.56
CA GLU A 318 5.14 -7.77 -40.67
C GLU A 318 3.66 -7.58 -41.00
N VAL A 319 3.21 -6.32 -41.10
CA VAL A 319 1.81 -5.98 -41.41
C VAL A 319 1.39 -6.51 -42.78
N LEU A 320 2.26 -6.40 -43.81
CA LEU A 320 1.94 -6.88 -45.15
C LEU A 320 1.92 -8.41 -45.22
N MET A 321 2.83 -9.09 -44.51
CA MET A 321 2.81 -10.56 -44.41
C MET A 321 1.55 -11.04 -43.69
N GLU A 322 1.19 -10.39 -42.59
CA GLU A 322 -0.02 -10.67 -41.82
C GLU A 322 -1.28 -10.44 -42.66
N GLY A 323 -1.40 -9.27 -43.28
CA GLY A 323 -2.52 -8.95 -44.16
C GLY A 323 -2.63 -9.90 -45.36
N ALA A 324 -1.51 -10.33 -45.94
CA ALA A 324 -1.51 -11.34 -47.01
C ALA A 324 -1.92 -12.74 -46.52
N ALA A 325 -1.53 -13.12 -45.30
CA ALA A 325 -1.89 -14.40 -44.70
C ALA A 325 -3.38 -14.47 -44.33
N TYR A 326 -3.94 -13.38 -43.81
CA TYR A 326 -5.36 -13.29 -43.42
C TYR A 326 -6.28 -12.82 -44.55
N GLY A 327 -5.73 -12.38 -45.69
CA GLY A 327 -6.52 -11.86 -46.81
C GLY A 327 -7.27 -10.57 -46.45
N GLU A 328 -6.66 -9.70 -45.64
CA GLU A 328 -7.25 -8.43 -45.22
C GLU A 328 -7.56 -7.56 -46.46
N LYS A 329 -8.77 -6.99 -46.48
CA LYS A 329 -9.23 -6.15 -47.59
C LYS A 329 -9.08 -4.67 -47.22
N GLU A 330 -8.42 -3.91 -48.09
CA GLU A 330 -8.35 -2.46 -47.99
C GLU A 330 -9.64 -1.83 -48.54
N GLU A 331 -10.24 -0.90 -47.79
CA GLU A 331 -11.26 0.02 -48.30
C GLU A 331 -10.57 1.35 -48.67
N MET A 332 -10.48 1.63 -49.97
CA MET A 332 -9.82 2.83 -50.51
C MET A 332 -10.77 4.00 -50.71
#